data_AF-A0A4Q3CZY4-F1
#
_entry.id   AF-A0A4Q3CZY4-F1
#
_cell.length_a   1.000
_cell.length_b   1.000
_cell.length_c   1.000
_cell.angle_alpha   90.00
_cell.angle_beta   90.00
_cell.angle_gamma   90.00
#
_symmetry.space_group_name_H-M   'P 1'
#
loop_
_entity.id
_entity.type
_entity.pdbx_description
1 polymer ?
#
loop_
_entity_poly.entity_id
_entity_poly.type
_entity_poly.pdbx_seq_one_letter_code
_entity_poly.pdbx_strand_id
1 'polypeptide(L)'
;MRALIGLAVIVLSASSLAACEPEMPAISDSVKVVEKAENPALAQAFMRQHCLRSPACDPTTDYGQGAGQASGVAGSAAWFAETQDVVKEGGADYGAALTLSAYGTRGQGGPAGRPLTIDELPDTFNGPKAKRATLAIEYRTPGGAAPEAYGLQFISPYITMTTPLDEAKLEIKGKAGLLYEAEVGAMPVKKEPVNGRVKPPEAVTFFISRNLRDEPLPQLMAALNAGETLSVKLLAANGDLLLVDALYAHGYESALKQGTDALADPEIARPIIERCARFASEPDTFWKVANVTPALLVCDPRPPELRR
;
A
#
# COMPACT_ATOMS: atom_id res chain seq x y z
N MET A 1 55.05 -66.44 13.56
CA MET A 1 54.08 -67.24 12.79
C MET A 1 52.69 -66.81 13.21
N ARG A 2 52.00 -66.02 12.37
CA ARG A 2 50.62 -65.56 12.62
C ARG A 2 49.81 -65.82 11.35
N ALA A 3 48.66 -66.45 11.57
CA ALA A 3 47.80 -67.04 10.56
C ALA A 3 46.93 -66.00 9.84
N LEU A 4 46.63 -66.30 8.57
CA LEU A 4 45.56 -65.73 7.77
C LEU A 4 44.19 -66.21 8.28
N ILE A 5 43.26 -65.27 8.50
CA ILE A 5 41.79 -65.34 8.26
C ILE A 5 41.39 -63.86 8.15
N GLY A 6 40.70 -63.30 7.16
CA GLY A 6 39.69 -63.79 6.22
C GLY A 6 38.73 -62.61 6.06
N LEU A 7 38.67 -62.05 4.86
CA LEU A 7 38.00 -60.81 4.48
C LEU A 7 36.47 -60.91 4.68
N ALA A 8 35.85 -60.00 5.43
CA ALA A 8 34.41 -59.76 5.40
C ALA A 8 34.14 -58.25 5.49
N VAL A 9 33.71 -57.71 4.36
CA VAL A 9 33.30 -56.31 4.18
C VAL A 9 31.96 -56.10 4.88
N ILE A 10 31.93 -55.24 5.90
CA ILE A 10 30.69 -54.63 6.38
C ILE A 10 30.87 -53.12 6.26
N VAL A 11 30.18 -52.55 5.27
CA VAL A 11 29.99 -51.12 5.10
C VAL A 11 29.02 -50.67 6.19
N LEU A 12 29.52 -49.97 7.21
CA LEU A 12 28.72 -49.21 8.15
C LEU A 12 28.92 -47.73 7.83
N SER A 13 27.90 -47.20 7.15
CA SER A 13 27.66 -45.80 6.85
C SER A 13 27.77 -44.95 8.11
N ALA A 14 28.81 -44.12 8.19
CA ALA A 14 28.85 -43.01 9.12
C ALA A 14 27.82 -41.98 8.66
N SER A 15 26.71 -41.90 9.40
CA SER A 15 25.71 -40.86 9.31
C SER A 15 26.37 -39.51 9.56
N SER A 16 26.69 -38.78 8.49
CA SER A 16 26.94 -37.35 8.57
C SER A 16 25.65 -36.69 9.01
N LEU A 17 25.57 -36.38 10.31
CA LEU A 17 24.64 -35.41 10.86
C LEU A 17 24.92 -34.09 10.15
N ALA A 18 24.22 -33.86 9.03
CA ALA A 18 24.00 -32.52 8.53
C ALA A 18 23.22 -31.81 9.64
N ALA A 19 23.94 -31.02 10.43
CA ALA A 19 23.31 -30.03 11.27
C ALA A 19 22.50 -29.14 10.34
N CYS A 20 21.16 -29.23 10.43
CA CYS A 20 20.30 -28.18 9.93
C CYS A 20 20.69 -26.92 10.70
N GLU A 21 21.49 -26.06 10.06
CA GLU A 21 21.56 -24.67 10.47
C GLU A 21 20.12 -24.15 10.48
N PRO A 22 19.69 -23.44 11.54
CA PRO A 22 18.38 -22.80 11.51
C PRO A 22 18.40 -21.86 10.31
N GLU A 23 17.52 -22.14 9.35
CA GLU A 23 17.26 -21.27 8.20
C GLU A 23 17.13 -19.85 8.74
N MET A 24 18.12 -19.00 8.45
CA MET A 24 18.04 -17.61 8.88
C MET A 24 16.73 -17.06 8.32
N PRO A 25 15.92 -16.35 9.13
CA PRO A 25 14.68 -15.77 8.63
C PRO A 25 15.01 -14.98 7.37
N ALA A 26 14.35 -15.34 6.26
CA ALA A 26 14.60 -14.72 4.97
C ALA A 26 14.55 -13.19 5.14
N ILE A 27 15.69 -12.54 4.98
CA ILE A 27 15.78 -11.09 4.96
C ILE A 27 14.91 -10.66 3.79
N SER A 28 13.85 -9.89 4.05
CA SER A 28 12.99 -9.32 3.01
C SER A 28 13.87 -8.68 1.93
N ASP A 29 13.62 -9.00 0.67
CA ASP A 29 14.40 -8.48 -0.47
C ASP A 29 14.42 -6.94 -0.50
N SER A 30 13.38 -6.31 0.05
CA SER A 30 13.29 -4.87 0.32
C SER A 30 14.47 -4.31 1.15
N VAL A 31 15.09 -5.11 2.04
CA VAL A 31 16.25 -4.69 2.84
C VAL A 31 17.50 -4.51 1.97
N LYS A 32 17.63 -5.27 0.88
CA LYS A 32 18.76 -5.15 -0.06
C LYS A 32 18.77 -3.81 -0.78
N VAL A 33 17.61 -3.18 -0.96
CA VAL A 33 17.47 -1.84 -1.57
C VAL A 33 18.16 -0.77 -0.73
N VAL A 34 18.09 -0.89 0.60
CA VAL A 34 18.55 0.15 1.55
C VAL A 34 19.89 -0.18 2.20
N GLU A 35 20.44 -1.39 1.98
CA GLU A 35 21.63 -1.89 2.67
C GLU A 35 22.88 -1.01 2.46
N LYS A 36 22.98 -0.37 1.29
CA LYS A 36 24.13 0.49 0.90
C LYS A 36 23.90 1.97 1.17
N ALA A 37 22.74 2.34 1.74
CA ALA A 37 22.48 3.72 2.11
C ALA A 37 23.41 4.13 3.27
N GLU A 38 23.77 5.41 3.33
CA GLU A 38 24.57 5.96 4.43
C GLU A 38 23.90 5.75 5.80
N ASN A 39 22.56 5.80 5.83
CA ASN A 39 21.74 5.45 6.98
C ASN A 39 20.63 4.45 6.58
N PRO A 40 20.90 3.13 6.65
CA PRO A 40 19.96 2.11 6.22
C PRO A 40 18.63 2.13 6.97
N ALA A 41 18.62 2.46 8.27
CA ALA A 41 17.41 2.50 9.08
C ALA A 41 16.48 3.65 8.62
N LEU A 42 17.05 4.81 8.32
CA LEU A 42 16.27 5.94 7.81
C LEU A 42 15.81 5.71 6.37
N ALA A 43 16.68 5.15 5.52
CA ALA A 43 16.31 4.76 4.16
C ALA A 43 15.15 3.74 4.16
N GLN A 44 15.17 2.77 5.08
CA GLN A 44 14.08 1.83 5.26
C GLN A 44 12.77 2.53 5.64
N ALA A 45 12.82 3.56 6.50
CA ALA A 45 11.63 4.34 6.87
C ALA A 45 11.02 5.05 5.65
N PHE A 46 11.82 5.72 4.82
CA PHE A 46 11.35 6.39 3.60
C PHE A 46 10.74 5.42 2.60
N MET A 47 11.46 4.33 2.29
CA MET A 47 10.99 3.34 1.31
C MET A 47 9.73 2.63 1.78
N ARG A 48 9.62 2.35 3.08
CA ARG A 48 8.41 1.79 3.67
C ARG A 48 7.25 2.77 3.51
N GLN A 49 7.38 4.02 3.95
CA GLN A 49 6.30 5.01 3.80
C GLN A 49 5.90 5.22 2.33
N HIS A 50 6.87 5.22 1.41
CA HIS A 50 6.60 5.29 -0.02
C HIS A 50 5.76 4.11 -0.49
N CYS A 51 6.19 2.89 -0.16
CA CYS A 51 5.50 1.65 -0.49
C CYS A 51 4.08 1.62 0.07
N LEU A 52 3.87 2.03 1.32
CA LEU A 52 2.56 2.04 1.97
C LEU A 52 1.52 2.96 1.30
N ARG A 53 1.97 3.92 0.49
CA ARG A 53 1.11 4.84 -0.27
C ARG A 53 0.73 4.29 -1.65
N SER A 54 1.43 3.25 -2.13
CA SER A 54 1.05 2.52 -3.34
C SER A 54 0.07 1.39 -2.98
N PRO A 55 -1.08 1.28 -3.65
CA PRO A 55 -2.01 0.17 -3.43
C PRO A 55 -1.43 -1.19 -3.86
N ALA A 56 -0.48 -1.18 -4.81
CA ALA A 56 0.12 -2.39 -5.37
C ALA A 56 1.35 -2.87 -4.58
N CYS A 57 2.03 -1.99 -3.84
CA CYS A 57 3.29 -2.33 -3.21
C CYS A 57 3.12 -3.36 -2.08
N ASP A 58 4.09 -4.26 -1.99
CA ASP A 58 4.26 -5.20 -0.90
C ASP A 58 5.64 -4.98 -0.28
N PRO A 59 5.71 -4.43 0.94
CA PRO A 59 6.98 -4.09 1.55
C PRO A 59 7.78 -5.32 1.97
N THR A 60 7.22 -6.54 1.91
CA THR A 60 7.96 -7.80 2.14
C THR A 60 8.78 -8.26 0.93
N THR A 61 8.31 -7.97 -0.28
CA THR A 61 8.86 -8.57 -1.50
C THR A 61 9.87 -7.69 -2.20
N ASP A 62 9.57 -6.40 -2.42
CA ASP A 62 10.53 -5.47 -3.02
C ASP A 62 9.99 -4.05 -2.88
N TYR A 63 10.83 -3.12 -2.41
CA TYR A 63 10.51 -1.70 -2.44
C TYR A 63 10.68 -1.09 -3.84
N GLY A 64 11.52 -1.68 -4.70
CA GLY A 64 12.09 -1.03 -5.85
C GLY A 64 13.01 0.14 -5.44
N GLN A 65 13.62 0.84 -6.41
CA GLN A 65 14.43 2.04 -6.14
C GLN A 65 13.61 3.33 -6.07
N GLY A 66 12.35 3.28 -6.50
CA GLY A 66 11.43 4.42 -6.61
C GLY A 66 11.91 5.55 -7.53
N ALA A 67 12.85 5.27 -8.43
CA ALA A 67 13.16 6.15 -9.55
C ALA A 67 11.94 6.19 -10.50
N GLY A 68 11.51 7.38 -10.90
CA GLY A 68 10.25 7.59 -11.64
C GLY A 68 9.00 7.54 -10.75
N GLN A 69 9.14 7.48 -9.42
CA GLN A 69 8.00 7.39 -8.50
C GLN A 69 8.06 8.46 -7.41
N ALA A 70 6.91 9.02 -7.05
CA ALA A 70 6.76 9.95 -5.92
C ALA A 70 5.51 9.62 -5.13
N SER A 71 5.49 9.98 -3.84
CA SER A 71 4.29 9.81 -3.03
C SER A 71 4.23 10.77 -1.86
N GLY A 72 3.02 11.00 -1.38
CA GLY A 72 2.77 11.91 -0.27
C GLY A 72 1.36 11.80 0.29
N VAL A 73 1.04 12.73 1.17
CA VAL A 73 -0.26 12.82 1.84
C VAL A 73 -0.66 14.28 1.89
N ALA A 74 -1.89 14.59 1.50
CA ALA A 74 -2.51 15.89 1.71
C ALA A 74 -3.81 15.71 2.49
N GLY A 75 -3.86 16.25 3.71
CA GLY A 75 -5.00 16.06 4.61
C GLY A 75 -5.14 14.61 5.08
N SER A 76 -6.11 13.89 4.52
CA SER A 76 -6.36 12.46 4.73
C SER A 76 -6.23 11.62 3.45
N ALA A 77 -6.04 12.26 2.30
CA ALA A 77 -5.81 11.59 1.03
C ALA A 77 -4.30 11.31 0.84
N ALA A 78 -3.96 10.07 0.51
CA ALA A 78 -2.62 9.76 0.03
C ALA A 78 -2.59 9.78 -1.49
N TRP A 79 -1.41 10.07 -2.03
CA TRP A 79 -1.18 10.04 -3.47
C TRP A 79 0.11 9.30 -3.79
N PHE A 80 0.11 8.63 -4.94
CA PHE A 80 1.24 7.90 -5.49
C PHE A 80 1.33 8.18 -6.99
N ALA A 81 2.46 8.70 -7.44
CA ALA A 81 2.70 9.11 -8.81
C ALA A 81 3.79 8.24 -9.46
N GLU A 82 3.59 7.87 -10.71
CA GLU A 82 4.46 7.02 -11.51
C GLU A 82 4.65 7.65 -12.89
N THR A 83 5.89 7.89 -13.31
CA THR A 83 6.19 8.37 -14.67
C THR A 83 5.83 7.30 -15.71
N GLN A 84 5.66 7.72 -16.96
CA GLN A 84 5.33 6.80 -18.07
C GLN A 84 6.30 5.60 -18.16
N ASP A 85 7.59 5.83 -17.88
CA ASP A 85 8.63 4.79 -18.01
C ASP A 85 8.54 3.67 -16.96
N VAL A 86 7.80 3.91 -15.87
CA VAL A 86 7.66 2.93 -14.76
C VAL A 86 6.27 2.29 -14.71
N VAL A 87 5.32 2.80 -15.49
CA VAL A 87 3.96 2.25 -15.53
C VAL A 87 3.98 0.83 -16.12
N LYS A 88 3.33 -0.10 -15.41
CA LYS A 88 3.25 -1.53 -15.79
C LYS A 88 2.28 -1.78 -16.96
N GLU A 89 2.35 -2.98 -17.54
CA GLU A 89 1.59 -3.42 -18.73
C GLU A 89 0.10 -3.04 -18.67
N GLY A 90 -0.44 -2.56 -19.80
CA GLY A 90 -1.81 -2.06 -19.95
C GLY A 90 -2.00 -0.58 -19.58
N GLY A 91 -1.09 0.02 -18.81
CA GLY A 91 -1.10 1.45 -18.47
C GLY A 91 -0.13 2.30 -19.30
N ALA A 92 0.92 1.70 -19.88
CA ALA A 92 1.98 2.41 -20.59
C ALA A 92 1.47 3.22 -21.80
N ASP A 93 0.46 2.70 -22.49
CA ASP A 93 -0.18 3.37 -23.64
C ASP A 93 -0.93 4.66 -23.24
N TYR A 94 -1.22 4.85 -21.94
CA TYR A 94 -1.98 5.97 -21.40
C TYR A 94 -1.10 6.97 -20.62
N GLY A 95 0.22 6.83 -20.67
CA GLY A 95 1.18 7.74 -20.06
C GLY A 95 1.37 7.50 -18.55
N ALA A 96 1.82 8.54 -17.85
CA ALA A 96 2.05 8.51 -16.40
C ALA A 96 0.76 8.19 -15.62
N ALA A 97 0.94 7.63 -14.42
CA ALA A 97 -0.16 7.28 -13.52
C ALA A 97 -0.10 8.09 -12.23
N LEU A 98 -1.27 8.43 -11.70
CA LEU A 98 -1.41 9.04 -10.39
C LEU A 98 -2.57 8.35 -9.66
N THR A 99 -2.29 7.69 -8.56
CA THR A 99 -3.31 7.06 -7.73
C THR A 99 -3.55 7.88 -6.47
N LEU A 100 -4.79 8.30 -6.25
CA LEU A 100 -5.24 8.93 -5.00
C LEU A 100 -6.04 7.93 -4.19
N SER A 101 -5.69 7.76 -2.92
CA SER A 101 -6.33 6.81 -2.01
C SER A 101 -6.97 7.52 -0.82
N ALA A 102 -8.24 7.20 -0.58
CA ALA A 102 -8.98 7.53 0.64
C ALA A 102 -9.14 6.26 1.49
N TYR A 103 -8.81 6.37 2.78
CA TYR A 103 -8.79 5.23 3.69
C TYR A 103 -9.94 5.26 4.69
N GLY A 104 -10.44 4.07 4.97
CA GLY A 104 -11.39 3.77 6.03
C GLY A 104 -10.73 3.84 7.39
N THR A 105 -11.53 4.12 8.40
CA THR A 105 -11.06 4.43 9.75
C THR A 105 -11.21 3.29 10.72
N ARG A 106 -12.10 2.32 10.46
CA ARG A 106 -12.54 1.27 11.40
C ARG A 106 -12.26 1.66 12.86
N GLY A 107 -13.09 2.60 13.33
CA GLY A 107 -12.87 3.43 14.52
C GLY A 107 -12.34 2.73 15.78
N GLN A 108 -11.67 3.55 16.61
CA GLN A 108 -10.90 3.26 17.84
C GLN A 108 -9.47 2.78 17.58
N GLY A 109 -8.62 3.65 17.02
CA GLY A 109 -7.22 3.31 16.76
C GLY A 109 -6.23 4.34 17.31
N GLY A 110 -6.03 4.27 18.63
CA GLY A 110 -4.96 4.96 19.33
C GLY A 110 -5.32 5.16 20.80
N PRO A 111 -4.37 5.49 21.70
CA PRO A 111 -4.60 5.68 23.15
C PRO A 111 -5.70 6.70 23.53
N ALA A 112 -6.28 7.41 22.56
CA ALA A 112 -7.29 8.45 22.75
C ALA A 112 -8.42 8.45 21.68
N GLY A 113 -8.74 7.32 21.03
CA GLY A 113 -9.92 7.21 20.15
C GLY A 113 -9.88 8.02 18.84
N ARG A 114 -8.71 8.54 18.44
CA ARG A 114 -8.52 9.22 17.15
C ARG A 114 -8.46 8.22 15.98
N PRO A 115 -8.83 8.63 14.75
CA PRO A 115 -8.60 7.83 13.56
C PRO A 115 -7.11 7.51 13.38
N LEU A 116 -6.78 6.27 12.97
CA LEU A 116 -5.41 5.91 12.60
C LEU A 116 -4.99 6.65 11.33
N THR A 117 -3.80 7.21 11.31
CA THR A 117 -3.22 7.76 10.08
C THR A 117 -2.65 6.66 9.18
N ILE A 118 -2.40 6.99 7.91
CA ILE A 118 -1.85 6.05 6.92
C ILE A 118 -0.52 5.44 7.36
N ASP A 119 0.27 6.15 8.16
CA ASP A 119 1.60 5.70 8.61
C ASP A 119 1.62 5.16 10.06
N GLU A 120 0.48 5.20 10.78
CA GLU A 120 0.37 4.72 12.18
C GLU A 120 0.35 3.20 12.34
N LEU A 121 0.54 2.44 11.27
CA LEU A 121 0.79 1.00 11.29
C LEU A 121 1.72 0.68 10.11
N PRO A 122 2.57 -0.37 10.19
CA PRO A 122 2.27 -1.64 10.89
C PRO A 122 3.33 -2.25 11.83
N ASP A 123 2.90 -3.14 12.73
CA ASP A 123 3.78 -4.11 13.43
C ASP A 123 4.24 -5.26 12.50
N THR A 124 3.66 -5.40 11.32
CA THR A 124 4.03 -6.43 10.32
C THR A 124 3.87 -5.92 8.88
N PHE A 125 4.73 -6.39 7.98
CA PHE A 125 4.78 -5.96 6.59
C PHE A 125 3.48 -6.20 5.76
N ASN A 126 2.55 -7.03 6.24
CA ASN A 126 1.22 -7.25 5.61
C ASN A 126 0.09 -6.38 6.19
N GLY A 127 0.37 -5.56 7.20
CA GLY A 127 -0.61 -4.74 7.91
C GLY A 127 -1.46 -3.73 7.10
N PRO A 128 -0.99 -3.16 5.96
CA PRO A 128 -1.75 -2.14 5.22
C PRO A 128 -2.97 -2.72 4.51
N LYS A 129 -2.80 -3.84 3.79
CA LYS A 129 -3.89 -4.56 3.10
C LYS A 129 -4.82 -5.27 4.08
N ALA A 130 -4.33 -5.60 5.27
CA ALA A 130 -5.06 -6.40 6.24
C ALA A 130 -6.18 -5.66 7.00
N LYS A 131 -6.20 -4.32 7.09
CA LYS A 131 -6.95 -3.64 8.16
C LYS A 131 -7.85 -2.47 7.77
N ARG A 132 -7.81 -1.93 6.54
CA ARG A 132 -8.61 -0.75 6.17
C ARG A 132 -9.33 -0.92 4.85
N ALA A 133 -10.55 -0.37 4.80
CA ALA A 133 -11.20 -0.14 3.53
C ALA A 133 -10.41 0.93 2.76
N THR A 134 -10.19 0.73 1.47
CA THR A 134 -9.46 1.70 0.64
C THR A 134 -10.27 1.95 -0.61
N LEU A 135 -10.55 3.22 -0.90
CA LEU A 135 -11.07 3.67 -2.19
C LEU A 135 -9.93 4.38 -2.91
N ALA A 136 -9.54 3.87 -4.06
CA ALA A 136 -8.48 4.43 -4.88
C ALA A 136 -9.05 4.89 -6.23
N ILE A 137 -8.68 6.10 -6.64
CA ILE A 137 -8.91 6.60 -7.99
C ILE A 137 -7.57 6.69 -8.69
N GLU A 138 -7.46 5.98 -9.82
CA GLU A 138 -6.34 6.11 -10.73
C GLU A 138 -6.65 7.19 -11.76
N TYR A 139 -5.71 8.11 -11.92
CA TYR A 139 -5.65 9.10 -12.97
C TYR A 139 -4.54 8.75 -13.95
N ARG A 140 -4.76 9.07 -15.23
CA ARG A 140 -3.78 8.92 -16.31
C ARG A 140 -3.52 10.27 -16.95
N THR A 141 -2.32 10.47 -17.50
CA THR A 141 -1.97 11.68 -18.28
C THR A 141 -1.70 11.31 -19.74
N PRO A 142 -2.75 11.10 -20.58
CA PRO A 142 -2.57 10.71 -21.97
C PRO A 142 -1.74 11.77 -22.72
N GLY A 143 -0.63 11.35 -23.33
CA GLY A 143 0.26 12.27 -24.08
C GLY A 143 0.85 13.42 -23.24
N GLY A 144 0.94 13.25 -21.91
CA GLY A 144 1.44 14.30 -21.01
C GLY A 144 0.45 15.44 -20.72
N ALA A 145 -0.83 15.25 -21.07
CA ALA A 145 -1.90 16.19 -20.78
C ALA A 145 -2.29 16.19 -19.28
N ALA A 146 -3.29 17.00 -18.92
CA ALA A 146 -3.84 17.02 -17.57
C ALA A 146 -4.33 15.62 -17.13
N PRO A 147 -4.23 15.26 -15.84
CA PRO A 147 -4.68 13.95 -15.37
C PRO A 147 -6.19 13.78 -15.54
N GLU A 148 -6.58 12.66 -16.13
CA GLU A 148 -7.97 12.24 -16.33
C GLU A 148 -8.27 11.03 -15.46
N ALA A 149 -9.44 11.01 -14.80
CA ALA A 149 -9.85 9.87 -13.99
C ALA A 149 -10.08 8.64 -14.89
N TYR A 150 -9.36 7.56 -14.59
CA TYR A 150 -9.27 6.38 -15.43
C TYR A 150 -9.87 5.14 -14.75
N GLY A 151 -9.50 4.89 -13.50
CA GLY A 151 -9.92 3.71 -12.76
C GLY A 151 -10.44 4.05 -11.38
N LEU A 152 -11.43 3.29 -10.92
CA LEU A 152 -11.83 3.24 -9.53
C LEU A 152 -11.57 1.83 -9.01
N GLN A 153 -10.97 1.74 -7.83
CA GLN A 153 -10.84 0.49 -7.09
C GLN A 153 -11.32 0.68 -5.66
N PHE A 154 -12.05 -0.30 -5.15
CA PHE A 154 -12.30 -0.42 -3.72
C PHE A 154 -11.83 -1.78 -3.23
N ILE A 155 -11.16 -1.80 -2.08
CA ILE A 155 -10.67 -3.00 -1.41
C ILE A 155 -11.09 -2.93 0.06
N SER A 156 -11.76 -3.97 0.55
CA SER A 156 -12.16 -4.09 1.96
C SER A 156 -10.97 -4.48 2.86
N PRO A 157 -11.06 -4.27 4.18
CA PRO A 157 -10.16 -4.95 5.11
C PRO A 157 -10.38 -6.47 5.05
N TYR A 158 -9.52 -7.24 5.72
CA TYR A 158 -9.74 -8.67 5.91
C TYR A 158 -10.98 -8.88 6.78
N ILE A 159 -11.92 -9.67 6.27
CA ILE A 159 -13.15 -10.03 6.97
C ILE A 159 -13.14 -11.54 7.17
N THR A 160 -13.14 -11.97 8.43
CA THR A 160 -13.34 -13.39 8.77
C THR A 160 -14.81 -13.73 8.60
N MET A 161 -15.09 -14.71 7.75
CA MET A 161 -16.44 -15.14 7.47
C MET A 161 -16.77 -16.41 8.26
N THR A 162 -17.96 -16.46 8.85
CA THR A 162 -18.50 -17.68 9.47
C THR A 162 -19.22 -18.57 8.47
N THR A 163 -19.61 -18.01 7.33
CA THR A 163 -20.34 -18.69 6.26
C THR A 163 -19.80 -18.19 4.92
N PRO A 164 -19.60 -19.05 3.90
CA PRO A 164 -19.28 -18.61 2.55
C PRO A 164 -20.31 -17.61 2.03
N LEU A 165 -19.84 -16.57 1.35
CA LEU A 165 -20.68 -15.59 0.66
C LEU A 165 -20.39 -15.68 -0.83
N ASP A 166 -21.44 -15.84 -1.62
CA ASP A 166 -21.35 -15.87 -3.07
C ASP A 166 -21.40 -14.44 -3.65
N GLU A 167 -22.17 -13.54 -3.02
CA GLU A 167 -22.39 -12.17 -3.47
C GLU A 167 -22.47 -11.19 -2.28
N ALA A 168 -21.89 -10.00 -2.46
CA ALA A 168 -22.05 -8.87 -1.55
C ALA A 168 -22.17 -7.57 -2.36
N LYS A 169 -22.74 -6.54 -1.74
CA LYS A 169 -23.00 -5.24 -2.35
C LYS A 169 -22.27 -4.14 -1.60
N LEU A 170 -21.55 -3.32 -2.33
CA LEU A 170 -20.94 -2.08 -1.86
C LEU A 170 -21.90 -0.91 -2.06
N GLU A 171 -22.08 -0.11 -1.02
CA GLU A 171 -22.72 1.21 -1.11
C GLU A 171 -21.74 2.28 -0.63
N ILE A 172 -21.53 3.33 -1.44
CA ILE A 172 -20.81 4.54 -1.06
C ILE A 172 -21.78 5.71 -1.07
N LYS A 173 -21.87 6.41 0.07
CA LYS A 173 -22.76 7.56 0.26
C LYS A 173 -21.97 8.79 0.68
N GLY A 174 -22.36 9.94 0.15
CA GLY A 174 -21.86 11.26 0.59
C GLY A 174 -23.02 12.16 0.99
N LYS A 175 -22.80 13.46 1.03
CA LYS A 175 -23.84 14.44 1.41
C LYS A 175 -25.07 14.39 0.51
N ALA A 176 -24.86 14.10 -0.78
CA ALA A 176 -25.93 13.99 -1.78
C ALA A 176 -26.70 12.66 -1.74
N GLY A 177 -26.39 11.75 -0.81
CA GLY A 177 -27.01 10.43 -0.73
C GLY A 177 -26.13 9.34 -1.35
N LEU A 178 -26.75 8.38 -2.06
CA LEU A 178 -26.04 7.28 -2.71
C LEU A 178 -25.25 7.80 -3.93
N LEU A 179 -23.93 7.63 -3.89
CA LEU A 179 -23.01 8.09 -4.94
C LEU A 179 -22.52 6.96 -5.84
N TYR A 180 -22.41 5.75 -5.27
CA TYR A 180 -21.99 4.56 -5.99
C TYR A 180 -22.53 3.30 -5.32
N GLU A 181 -22.89 2.33 -6.15
CA GLU A 181 -23.34 1.01 -5.74
C GLU A 181 -22.81 -0.02 -6.74
N ALA A 182 -22.33 -1.15 -6.24
CA ALA A 182 -21.89 -2.27 -7.07
C ALA A 182 -21.93 -3.59 -6.31
N GLU A 183 -22.12 -4.68 -7.05
CA GLU A 183 -21.77 -6.01 -6.57
C GLU A 183 -20.26 -6.13 -6.45
N VAL A 184 -19.78 -6.77 -5.39
CA VAL A 184 -18.35 -6.95 -5.11
C VAL A 184 -17.96 -8.41 -5.16
N GLY A 185 -16.79 -8.68 -5.76
CA GLY A 185 -16.20 -10.01 -5.72
C GLY A 185 -15.53 -10.26 -4.38
N ALA A 186 -15.60 -11.49 -3.87
CA ALA A 186 -14.86 -11.94 -2.70
C ALA A 186 -13.61 -12.73 -3.14
N MET A 187 -12.45 -12.38 -2.59
CA MET A 187 -11.21 -13.12 -2.79
C MET A 187 -10.71 -13.68 -1.47
N PRO A 188 -10.36 -14.97 -1.38
CA PRO A 188 -9.65 -15.51 -0.24
C PRO A 188 -8.33 -14.78 -0.04
N VAL A 189 -8.04 -14.36 1.19
CA VAL A 189 -6.74 -13.77 1.52
C VAL A 189 -5.68 -14.85 1.41
N LYS A 190 -4.55 -14.51 0.78
CA LYS A 190 -3.39 -15.40 0.69
C LYS A 190 -2.98 -15.80 2.12
N LYS A 191 -2.91 -17.11 2.36
CA LYS A 191 -2.56 -17.69 3.67
C LYS A 191 -1.06 -17.52 3.92
N GLU A 192 -0.63 -16.29 4.21
CA GLU A 192 0.74 -16.04 4.64
C GLU A 192 0.84 -16.23 6.16
N PRO A 193 1.77 -17.07 6.64
CA PRO A 193 1.90 -17.30 8.07
C PRO A 193 2.38 -16.02 8.75
N VAL A 194 1.52 -15.44 9.60
CA VAL A 194 1.93 -14.34 10.48
C VAL A 194 2.92 -14.92 11.49
N ASN A 195 4.20 -14.57 11.36
CA ASN A 195 5.29 -15.03 12.23
C ASN A 195 5.40 -16.56 12.37
N GLY A 196 5.13 -17.32 11.30
CA GLY A 196 5.47 -18.75 11.21
C GLY A 196 4.76 -19.71 12.17
N ARG A 197 3.80 -19.26 13.00
CA ARG A 197 3.24 -20.10 14.08
C ARG A 197 1.72 -20.13 14.22
N VAL A 198 0.98 -19.34 13.45
CA VAL A 198 -0.49 -19.29 13.54
C VAL A 198 -1.10 -19.55 12.18
N LYS A 199 -2.01 -20.54 12.10
CA LYS A 199 -2.84 -20.79 10.91
C LYS A 199 -3.66 -19.52 10.66
N PRO A 200 -3.51 -18.85 9.50
CA PRO A 200 -4.26 -17.63 9.24
C PRO A 200 -5.78 -17.93 9.27
N PRO A 201 -6.60 -17.05 9.87
CA PRO A 201 -8.05 -17.21 9.83
C PRO A 201 -8.53 -17.25 8.37
N GLU A 202 -9.65 -17.93 8.11
CA GLU A 202 -10.31 -17.86 6.80
C GLU A 202 -10.89 -16.46 6.62
N ALA A 203 -10.06 -15.59 6.04
CA ALA A 203 -10.39 -14.21 5.76
C ALA A 203 -10.60 -14.03 4.26
N VAL A 204 -11.56 -13.17 3.93
CA VAL A 204 -11.80 -12.69 2.57
C VAL A 204 -11.55 -11.18 2.49
N THR A 205 -11.21 -10.73 1.29
CA THR A 205 -11.29 -9.33 0.89
C THR A 205 -12.33 -9.17 -0.18
N PHE A 206 -13.17 -8.17 -0.05
CA PHE A 206 -14.08 -7.74 -1.11
C PHE A 206 -13.38 -6.70 -1.97
N PHE A 207 -13.55 -6.83 -3.28
CA PHE A 207 -12.95 -5.93 -4.24
C PHE A 207 -13.92 -5.54 -5.35
N ILE A 208 -13.72 -4.35 -5.89
CA ILE A 208 -14.35 -3.90 -7.13
C ILE A 208 -13.33 -3.07 -7.91
N SER A 209 -13.41 -3.19 -9.23
CA SER A 209 -12.69 -2.35 -10.18
C SER A 209 -13.69 -1.84 -11.21
N ARG A 210 -13.58 -0.56 -11.57
CA ARG A 210 -14.44 0.09 -12.57
C ARG A 210 -13.58 0.99 -13.45
N ASN A 211 -13.83 0.95 -14.76
CA ASN A 211 -13.26 1.91 -15.70
C ASN A 211 -14.08 3.21 -15.66
N LEU A 212 -13.49 4.31 -15.19
CA LEU A 212 -14.18 5.60 -15.08
C LEU A 212 -14.24 6.38 -16.39
N ARG A 213 -13.43 6.03 -17.38
CA ARG A 213 -13.46 6.66 -18.71
C ARG A 213 -14.75 6.31 -19.44
N ASP A 214 -15.07 5.03 -19.45
CA ASP A 214 -16.23 4.50 -20.18
C ASP A 214 -17.51 4.65 -19.35
N GLU A 215 -17.36 4.72 -18.02
CA GLU A 215 -18.44 4.56 -17.05
C GLU A 215 -18.29 5.57 -15.87
N PRO A 216 -18.37 6.89 -16.15
CA PRO A 216 -18.00 7.94 -15.21
C PRO A 216 -18.95 8.05 -14.00
N LEU A 217 -18.40 8.49 -12.86
CA LEU A 217 -19.13 8.71 -11.61
C LEU A 217 -19.02 10.17 -11.13
N PRO A 218 -19.60 11.14 -11.85
CA PRO A 218 -19.36 12.56 -11.61
C PRO A 218 -19.73 13.02 -10.19
N GLN A 219 -20.78 12.45 -9.60
CA GLN A 219 -21.19 12.81 -8.22
C GLN A 219 -20.21 12.29 -7.17
N LEU A 220 -19.67 11.08 -7.35
CA LEU A 220 -18.61 10.56 -6.48
C LEU A 220 -17.34 11.40 -6.61
N MET A 221 -16.94 11.73 -7.84
CA MET A 221 -15.75 12.57 -8.08
C MET A 221 -15.91 13.98 -7.48
N ALA A 222 -17.10 14.57 -7.58
CA ALA A 222 -17.39 15.85 -6.94
C ALA A 222 -17.29 15.77 -5.41
N ALA A 223 -17.83 14.71 -4.79
CA ALA A 223 -17.75 14.51 -3.34
C ALA A 223 -16.29 14.31 -2.86
N LEU A 224 -15.48 13.56 -3.62
CA LEU A 224 -14.05 13.40 -3.35
C LEU A 224 -13.30 14.74 -3.44
N ASN A 225 -13.48 15.49 -4.54
CA ASN A 225 -12.84 16.79 -4.74
C ASN A 225 -13.27 17.82 -3.68
N ALA A 226 -14.52 17.78 -3.24
CA ALA A 226 -15.03 18.61 -2.14
C ALA A 226 -14.49 18.20 -0.75
N GLY A 227 -13.69 17.14 -0.69
CA GLY A 227 -13.10 16.64 0.55
C GLY A 227 -14.11 16.04 1.52
N GLU A 228 -15.22 15.48 1.00
CA GLU A 228 -16.27 14.91 1.84
C GLU A 228 -15.79 13.69 2.64
N THR A 229 -16.49 13.42 3.74
CA THR A 229 -16.44 12.12 4.40
C THR A 229 -17.51 11.23 3.77
N LEU A 230 -17.09 10.11 3.20
CA LEU A 230 -17.97 9.15 2.53
C LEU A 230 -18.30 8.00 3.47
N SER A 231 -19.58 7.67 3.63
CA SER A 231 -20.00 6.44 4.29
C SER A 231 -19.85 5.28 3.32
N VAL A 232 -19.25 4.19 3.78
CA VAL A 232 -19.14 2.93 3.05
C VAL A 232 -19.89 1.85 3.79
N LYS A 233 -20.66 1.04 3.06
CA LYS A 233 -21.27 -0.18 3.57
C LYS A 233 -20.98 -1.35 2.64
N LEU A 234 -20.66 -2.50 3.22
CA LEU A 234 -20.75 -3.79 2.53
C LEU A 234 -21.92 -4.56 3.13
N LEU A 235 -22.79 -5.04 2.25
CA LEU A 235 -23.99 -5.78 2.59
C LEU A 235 -23.89 -7.18 1.96
N ALA A 236 -24.23 -8.22 2.71
CA ALA A 236 -24.42 -9.56 2.15
C ALA A 236 -25.68 -9.61 1.29
N ALA A 237 -25.83 -10.65 0.46
CA ALA A 237 -27.01 -10.86 -0.39
C ALA A 237 -28.34 -10.88 0.40
N ASN A 238 -28.33 -11.32 1.66
CA ASN A 238 -29.49 -11.34 2.55
C ASN A 238 -29.78 -9.98 3.22
N GLY A 239 -28.98 -8.95 2.95
CA GLY A 239 -29.09 -7.61 3.54
C GLY A 239 -28.29 -7.40 4.83
N ASP A 240 -27.62 -8.44 5.34
CA ASP A 240 -26.82 -8.32 6.56
C ASP A 240 -25.60 -7.43 6.34
N LEU A 241 -25.24 -6.67 7.37
CA LEU A 241 -24.14 -5.73 7.33
C LEU A 241 -22.80 -6.41 7.59
N LEU A 242 -21.93 -6.43 6.57
CA LEU A 242 -20.59 -7.01 6.64
C LEU A 242 -19.54 -5.98 7.06
N LEU A 243 -19.71 -4.73 6.63
CA LEU A 243 -18.83 -3.62 6.93
C LEU A 243 -19.62 -2.31 6.97
N VAL A 244 -19.30 -1.45 7.93
CA VAL A 244 -19.54 -0.01 7.86
C VAL A 244 -18.23 0.70 8.10
N ASP A 245 -17.92 1.68 7.26
CA ASP A 245 -16.75 2.52 7.43
C ASP A 245 -17.02 3.96 6.99
N ALA A 246 -16.10 4.85 7.35
CA ALA A 246 -16.05 6.22 6.87
C ALA A 246 -14.71 6.45 6.17
N LEU A 247 -14.77 6.85 4.89
CA LEU A 247 -13.61 7.26 4.09
C LEU A 247 -13.47 8.78 4.14
N TYR A 248 -12.28 9.28 4.42
CA TYR A 248 -12.04 10.73 4.51
C TYR A 248 -11.29 11.20 3.27
N ALA A 249 -11.91 12.07 2.47
CA ALA A 249 -11.30 12.66 1.28
C ALA A 249 -10.74 14.08 1.53
N HIS A 250 -10.61 14.54 2.78
CA HIS A 250 -10.05 15.85 3.07
C HIS A 250 -8.66 16.03 2.43
N GLY A 251 -8.46 17.10 1.66
CA GLY A 251 -7.19 17.36 0.96
C GLY A 251 -7.04 16.64 -0.38
N TYR A 252 -8.09 15.99 -0.90
CA TYR A 252 -8.05 15.26 -2.17
C TYR A 252 -7.61 16.13 -3.37
N GLU A 253 -8.15 17.35 -3.51
CA GLU A 253 -7.74 18.29 -4.56
C GLU A 253 -6.24 18.66 -4.44
N SER A 254 -5.78 18.91 -3.21
CA SER A 254 -4.36 19.18 -2.93
C SER A 254 -3.48 17.98 -3.24
N ALA A 255 -3.95 16.75 -2.96
CA ALA A 255 -3.26 15.52 -3.30
C ALA A 255 -3.15 15.34 -4.82
N LEU A 256 -4.22 15.64 -5.56
CA LEU A 256 -4.24 15.58 -7.02
C LEU A 256 -3.23 16.57 -7.60
N LYS A 257 -3.22 17.80 -7.09
CA LYS A 257 -2.26 18.82 -7.49
C LYS A 257 -0.82 18.40 -7.17
N GLN A 258 -0.53 17.97 -5.94
CA GLN A 258 0.82 17.56 -5.54
C GLN A 258 1.33 16.39 -6.39
N GLY A 259 0.50 15.38 -6.64
CA GLY A 259 0.86 14.26 -7.50
C GLY A 259 1.13 14.68 -8.95
N THR A 260 0.31 15.59 -9.48
CA THR A 260 0.50 16.15 -10.84
C THR A 260 1.80 16.94 -10.93
N ASP A 261 2.05 17.82 -9.96
CA ASP A 261 3.25 18.64 -9.89
C ASP A 261 4.50 17.75 -9.71
N ALA A 262 4.40 16.63 -8.99
CA ALA A 262 5.49 15.66 -8.83
C ALA A 262 5.87 14.98 -10.15
N LEU A 263 4.91 14.71 -11.04
CA LEU A 263 5.20 14.14 -12.37
C LEU A 263 5.99 15.10 -13.27
N ALA A 264 5.88 16.41 -13.03
CA ALA A 264 6.64 17.43 -13.75
C ALA A 264 7.99 17.78 -13.09
N ASP A 265 8.27 17.23 -11.91
CA ASP A 265 9.47 17.54 -11.12
C ASP A 265 10.65 16.67 -11.59
N PRO A 266 11.79 17.26 -12.03
CA PRO A 266 12.94 16.48 -12.48
C PRO A 266 13.56 15.58 -11.39
N GLU A 267 13.32 15.86 -10.10
CA GLU A 267 13.79 15.02 -9.00
C GLU A 267 13.10 13.64 -8.97
N ILE A 268 11.92 13.49 -9.61
CA ILE A 268 11.19 12.22 -9.64
C ILE A 268 11.98 11.11 -10.33
N ALA A 269 12.85 11.45 -11.29
CA ALA A 269 13.66 10.49 -12.03
C ALA A 269 14.78 9.86 -11.18
N ARG A 270 15.14 10.46 -10.04
CA ARG A 270 16.20 9.95 -9.16
C ARG A 270 15.66 8.90 -8.19
N PRO A 271 16.46 7.89 -7.82
CA PRO A 271 16.13 6.97 -6.74
C PRO A 271 15.79 7.71 -5.44
N ILE A 272 14.85 7.15 -4.66
CA ILE A 272 14.37 7.77 -3.42
C ILE A 272 15.51 7.97 -2.41
N ILE A 273 16.37 6.96 -2.29
CA ILE A 273 17.51 7.00 -1.38
C ILE A 273 18.46 8.15 -1.74
N GLU A 274 18.70 8.38 -3.03
CA GLU A 274 19.55 9.47 -3.51
C GLU A 274 18.91 10.84 -3.24
N ARG A 275 17.65 11.04 -3.64
CA ARG A 275 16.96 12.33 -3.46
C ARG A 275 16.75 12.70 -1.99
N CYS A 276 16.59 11.70 -1.11
CA CYS A 276 16.37 11.89 0.31
C CYS A 276 17.65 11.95 1.14
N ALA A 277 18.81 11.56 0.61
CA ALA A 277 20.09 11.58 1.33
C ALA A 277 20.42 12.97 1.91
N ARG A 278 20.15 14.04 1.15
CA ARG A 278 20.39 15.42 1.58
C ARG A 278 19.54 15.88 2.78
N PHE A 279 18.47 15.16 3.11
CA PHE A 279 17.62 15.48 4.26
C PHE A 279 17.84 14.54 5.44
N ALA A 280 18.78 13.60 5.36
CA ALA A 280 18.99 12.57 6.37
C ALA A 280 19.40 13.14 7.74
N SER A 281 19.99 14.33 7.76
CA SER A 281 20.45 15.05 8.96
C SER A 281 19.51 16.18 9.40
N GLU A 282 18.44 16.44 8.65
CA GLU A 282 17.54 17.56 8.95
C GLU A 282 16.63 17.24 10.15
N PRO A 283 16.50 18.16 11.13
CA PRO A 283 15.66 17.94 12.30
C PRO A 283 14.16 18.03 11.96
N ASP A 284 13.29 17.49 12.81
CA ASP A 284 11.82 17.60 12.65
C ASP A 284 11.34 19.07 12.49
N THR A 285 12.04 20.03 13.09
CA THR A 285 11.73 21.46 12.98
C THR A 285 11.95 22.00 11.57
N PHE A 286 12.91 21.45 10.81
CA PHE A 286 13.09 21.79 9.40
C PHE A 286 11.82 21.42 8.64
N TRP A 287 11.36 20.17 8.80
CA TRP A 287 10.21 19.65 8.07
C TRP A 287 8.89 20.37 8.36
N LYS A 288 8.74 21.00 9.54
CA LYS A 288 7.56 21.82 9.86
C LYS A 288 7.40 23.05 8.97
N VAL A 289 8.48 23.56 8.40
CA VAL A 289 8.50 24.79 7.58
C VAL A 289 9.12 24.58 6.21
N ALA A 290 9.59 23.36 5.91
CA ALA A 290 10.27 23.03 4.68
C ALA A 290 9.32 23.20 3.49
N ASN A 291 9.71 24.08 2.56
CA ASN A 291 9.06 24.22 1.26
C ASN A 291 9.83 23.39 0.23
N VAL A 292 9.58 22.08 0.25
CA VAL A 292 10.15 21.15 -0.74
C VAL A 292 9.18 20.92 -1.89
N THR A 293 9.72 20.54 -3.04
CA THR A 293 8.89 20.19 -4.19
C THR A 293 8.11 18.89 -3.93
N PRO A 294 6.99 18.66 -4.64
CA PRO A 294 6.16 17.48 -4.40
C PRO A 294 6.88 16.13 -4.55
N ALA A 295 7.86 15.99 -5.46
CA ALA A 295 8.62 14.75 -5.57
C ALA A 295 9.52 14.44 -4.34
N LEU A 296 9.79 15.45 -3.51
CA LEU A 296 10.62 15.34 -2.31
C LEU A 296 9.79 15.16 -1.03
N LEU A 297 8.45 15.25 -1.09
CA LEU A 297 7.58 15.06 0.09
C LEU A 297 7.69 13.67 0.72
N VAL A 298 8.13 12.68 -0.05
CA VAL A 298 8.45 11.33 0.43
C VAL A 298 9.62 11.30 1.42
N CYS A 299 10.49 12.32 1.38
CA CYS A 299 11.69 12.41 2.21
C CYS A 299 11.40 12.96 3.61
N ASP A 300 10.18 13.44 3.86
CA ASP A 300 9.75 13.81 5.20
C ASP A 300 9.51 12.53 6.02
N PRO A 301 10.38 12.19 6.99
CA PRO A 301 10.25 10.95 7.76
C PRO A 301 9.07 10.99 8.73
N ARG A 302 8.51 12.17 9.00
CA ARG A 302 7.48 12.34 10.01
C ARG A 302 6.21 11.60 9.62
N PRO A 303 5.50 10.99 10.58
CA PRO A 303 4.15 10.51 10.36
C PRO A 303 3.19 11.69 10.05
N PRO A 304 2.04 11.45 9.41
CA PRO A 304 1.10 12.48 8.98
C PRO A 304 0.59 13.34 10.12
N GLU A 305 0.49 12.82 11.35
CA GLU A 305 0.10 13.64 12.52
C GLU A 305 1.09 14.77 12.81
N LEU A 306 2.38 14.53 12.56
CA LEU A 306 3.46 15.48 12.84
C LEU A 306 3.73 16.42 11.66
N ARG A 307 3.02 16.24 10.54
CA ARG A 307 3.05 17.12 9.35
C ARG A 307 1.97 18.22 9.38
N ARG A 308 1.04 18.15 10.33
CA ARG A 308 -0.06 19.13 10.52
C ARG A 308 0.36 20.32 11.36
#